data_AF-A0A4U9HN72-F1
#
_entry.id   AF-A0A4U9HN72-F1
#
_cell.length_a   1.000
_cell.length_b   1.000
_cell.length_c   1.000
_cell.angle_alpha   90.00
_cell.angle_beta   90.00
_cell.angle_gamma   90.00
#
_symmetry.space_group_name_H-M   'P 1'
#
loop_
_entity.id
_entity.type
_entity.pdbx_description
1 polymer ?
#
loop_
_entity_poly.entity_id
_entity_poly.type
_entity_poly.pdbx_seq_one_letter_code
_entity_poly.pdbx_strand_id
1 'polypeptide(L)' 'MLYPSSSLHCVTPVTAGVRVASFMWIQSMIRDDKKRGMLFDLDRNIQALRARHGESDEVLSLLNLYHNLLREWSEI' A
#
# COMPACT_ATOMS: atom_id res chain seq x y z
N MET A 1 -8.89 -6.52 4.75
CA MET A 1 -8.18 -5.66 5.73
C MET A 1 -6.70 -5.97 5.64
N LEU A 2 -5.84 -4.97 5.55
CA LEU A 2 -4.39 -5.14 5.49
C LEU A 2 -3.79 -4.40 6.70
N TYR A 3 -2.91 -5.06 7.46
CA TYR A 3 -2.22 -4.45 8.60
C TYR A 3 -0.80 -5.02 8.71
N PRO A 4 0.16 -4.26 9.28
CA PRO A 4 1.51 -4.76 9.52
C PRO A 4 1.47 -6.01 10.41
N SER A 5 2.22 -7.05 10.05
CA SER A 5 2.32 -8.29 10.85
C SER A 5 2.89 -8.05 12.25
N SER A 6 3.59 -6.92 12.46
CA SER A 6 4.09 -6.44 13.74
C SER A 6 3.01 -5.85 14.67
N SER A 7 1.80 -5.61 14.16
CA SER A 7 0.71 -5.04 14.95
C SER A 7 0.14 -6.08 15.92
N LEU A 8 0.07 -5.73 17.21
CA LEU A 8 -0.64 -6.54 18.20
C LEU A 8 -2.14 -6.56 17.85
N HIS A 9 -2.70 -7.74 17.68
CA HIS A 9 -4.11 -7.90 17.32
C HIS A 9 -4.72 -9.13 18.02
N CYS A 10 -5.98 -9.00 18.39
CA CYS A 10 -6.77 -10.06 19.01
C CYS A 10 -8.20 -10.01 18.45
N VAL A 11 -8.81 -11.17 18.21
CA VAL A 11 -10.22 -11.28 17.82
C VAL A 11 -11.03 -11.61 19.07
N THR A 12 -12.00 -10.76 19.40
CA THR A 12 -12.88 -10.98 20.55
C THR A 12 -13.80 -12.19 20.34
N PRO A 13 -14.27 -12.84 21.42
CA PRO A 13 -15.18 -13.98 21.32
C PRO A 13 -16.47 -13.66 20.56
N VAL A 14 -16.93 -14.59 19.72
CA VAL A 14 -18.23 -14.51 19.05
C VAL A 14 -19.31 -15.00 20.02
N THR A 15 -20.23 -14.12 20.44
CA THR A 15 -21.26 -14.43 21.45
C THR A 15 -22.51 -15.10 20.88
N ALA A 16 -22.73 -15.00 19.56
CA ALA A 16 -23.80 -15.70 18.83
C ALA A 16 -23.45 -15.79 17.33
N GLY A 17 -23.87 -16.87 16.66
CA GLY A 17 -23.61 -17.09 15.23
C GLY A 17 -22.19 -17.61 14.95
N VAL A 18 -21.67 -17.33 13.75
CA VAL A 18 -20.34 -17.78 13.28
C VAL A 18 -19.62 -16.70 12.49
N ARG A 19 -18.30 -16.58 12.67
CA ARG A 19 -17.43 -15.72 11.85
C ARG A 19 -16.47 -16.56 11.04
N VAL A 20 -16.81 -16.77 9.77
CA VAL A 20 -15.93 -17.44 8.79
C VAL A 20 -15.03 -16.40 8.14
N ALA A 21 -13.71 -16.64 8.14
CA ALA A 21 -12.74 -15.75 7.53
C ALA A 21 -11.58 -16.53 6.92
N SER A 22 -10.98 -15.97 5.88
CA SER A 22 -9.67 -16.38 5.36
C SER A 22 -8.65 -15.33 5.75
N PHE A 23 -7.56 -15.75 6.38
CA PHE A 23 -6.42 -14.88 6.74
C PHE A 23 -5.17 -15.41 6.06
N MET A 24 -4.25 -14.51 5.73
CA MET A 24 -3.01 -14.84 5.04
C MET A 24 -1.94 -13.80 5.37
N TRP A 25 -0.70 -14.14 5.08
CA TRP A 25 0.43 -13.21 5.07
C TRP A 25 0.93 -13.05 3.65
N ILE A 26 1.36 -11.84 3.31
CA ILE A 26 1.97 -11.52 2.03
C ILE A 26 3.26 -10.78 2.33
N GLN A 27 4.34 -11.20 1.65
CA GLN A 27 5.60 -10.46 1.71
C GLN A 27 5.52 -9.27 0.76
N SER A 28 5.77 -8.08 1.30
CA SER A 28 5.89 -6.85 0.51
C SER A 28 7.26 -6.81 -0.18
N MET A 29 7.31 -6.28 -1.40
CA MET A 29 8.58 -5.93 -2.06
C MET A 29 9.34 -4.82 -1.30
N ILE A 30 8.61 -3.98 -0.55
CA ILE A 30 9.16 -2.93 0.30
C ILE A 30 9.06 -3.37 1.76
N ARG A 31 10.21 -3.65 2.37
CA ARG A 31 10.29 -4.15 3.75
C ARG A 31 9.85 -3.11 4.79
N ASP A 32 10.26 -1.86 4.62
CA ASP A 32 9.96 -0.77 5.56
C ASP A 32 8.51 -0.27 5.37
N ASP A 33 7.72 -0.36 6.45
CA ASP A 33 6.31 0.06 6.48
C ASP A 33 6.12 1.55 6.15
N LYS A 34 7.04 2.42 6.59
CA LYS A 34 6.96 3.86 6.31
C LYS A 34 7.23 4.13 4.83
N LYS A 35 8.26 3.50 4.26
CA LYS A 35 8.57 3.61 2.82
C LYS A 35 7.42 3.12 1.96
N ARG A 36 6.80 2.01 2.35
CA ARG A 36 5.62 1.46 1.68
C ARG A 36 4.41 2.40 1.78
N GLY A 37 4.18 3.01 2.94
CA GLY A 37 3.14 4.03 3.11
C GLY A 37 3.36 5.25 2.22
N MET A 38 4.59 5.78 2.17
CA MET A 38 4.93 6.92 1.30
C MET A 38 4.70 6.62 -0.18
N LEU A 39 5.07 5.42 -0.66
CA LEU A 39 4.81 5.00 -2.04
C LEU A 39 3.31 4.89 -2.33
N PHE A 40 2.53 4.36 -1.39
CA PHE A 40 1.08 4.27 -1.52
C PHE A 40 0.41 5.65 -1.62
N ASP A 41 0.81 6.59 -0.77
CA ASP A 41 0.29 7.96 -0.80
C ASP A 41 0.69 8.69 -2.09
N LEU A 42 1.92 8.48 -2.58
CA LEU A 42 2.39 9.04 -3.84
C LEU A 42 1.58 8.51 -5.04
N ASP A 43 1.40 7.19 -5.14
CA ASP A 43 0.60 6.57 -6.21
C ASP A 43 -0.85 7.07 -6.19
N ARG A 44 -1.46 7.13 -5.00
CA ARG A 44 -2.82 7.66 -4.84
C ARG A 44 -2.93 9.12 -5.32
N ASN A 45 -1.95 9.95 -5.00
CA ASN A 45 -1.92 11.35 -5.44
C ASN A 45 -1.72 11.47 -6.95
N ILE A 46 -0.84 10.66 -7.55
CA ILE A 46 -0.64 10.60 -9.01
C ILE A 46 -1.95 10.21 -9.70
N GLN A 47 -2.63 9.17 -9.22
CA GLN A 47 -3.92 8.74 -9.77
C GLN A 47 -5.00 9.82 -9.64
N ALA A 48 -5.07 10.51 -8.50
CA ALA A 48 -6.01 11.60 -8.29
C ALA A 48 -5.74 12.81 -9.20
N LEU A 49 -4.47 13.18 -9.40
CA LEU A 49 -4.07 14.23 -10.32
C LEU A 49 -4.42 13.86 -11.76
N ARG A 50 -4.09 12.63 -12.17
CA ARG A 50 -4.40 12.10 -13.50
C ARG A 50 -5.91 12.09 -13.77
N ALA A 51 -6.71 11.72 -12.78
CA ALA A 51 -8.16 11.71 -12.91
C ALA A 51 -8.76 13.13 -13.04
N ARG A 52 -8.16 14.14 -12.40
CA ARG A 52 -8.67 15.52 -12.39
C ARG A 52 -8.20 16.34 -13.59
N HIS A 53 -6.96 16.15 -14.01
CA HIS A 53 -6.28 17.01 -14.98
C HIS A 53 -5.88 16.28 -16.27
N GLY A 54 -6.06 14.96 -16.32
CA GLY A 54 -5.63 14.13 -17.44
C GLY A 54 -4.14 13.79 -17.37
N GLU A 55 -3.61 13.31 -18.49
CA GLU A 55 -2.17 13.12 -18.69
C GLU A 55 -1.47 14.49 -18.78
N SER A 56 -0.39 14.67 -18.02
CA SER A 56 0.51 15.83 -18.14
C SER A 56 1.96 15.40 -17.93
N ASP A 57 2.90 16.23 -18.36
CA ASP A 57 4.34 15.96 -18.20
C ASP A 57 4.74 15.88 -16.72
N GLU A 58 4.07 16.63 -15.84
CA GLU A 58 4.28 16.56 -14.39
C GLU A 58 3.77 15.24 -13.80
N VAL A 59 2.60 14.76 -14.25
CA VAL A 59 2.07 13.46 -13.83
C VAL A 59 3.02 12.34 -14.26
N LEU A 60 3.56 12.42 -15.48
CA LEU A 60 4.55 11.47 -15.97
C LEU A 60 5.86 11.54 -15.16
N SER A 61 6.32 12.75 -14.82
CA SER A 61 7.50 12.96 -13.97
C SER A 61 7.32 12.36 -12.57
N LEU A 62 6.15 12.55 -11.95
CA LEU A 62 5.83 11.94 -10.65
C LEU A 62 5.73 10.42 -10.74
N LEU A 63 5.17 9.88 -11.83
CA LEU A 63 5.13 8.44 -12.08
C LEU A 63 6.54 7.86 -12.23
N ASN A 64 7.42 8.56 -12.94
CA ASN A 64 8.83 8.18 -13.05
C ASN A 64 9.53 8.20 -11.67
N LEU A 65 9.25 9.21 -10.84
CA LEU A 65 9.75 9.26 -9.46
C LEU A 65 9.25 8.08 -8.63
N TYR A 66 7.96 7.74 -8.72
CA TYR A 66 7.40 6.56 -8.06
C TYR A 66 8.13 5.28 -8.47
N HIS A 67 8.37 5.06 -9.76
CA HIS A 67 9.09 3.88 -10.25
C HIS A 67 10.58 3.88 -9.84
N ASN A 68 11.22 5.03 -9.76
CA ASN A 68 12.59 5.15 -9.24
C ASN A 68 12.66 4.71 -7.77
N LEU A 69 11.79 5.24 -6.93
CA LEU A 69 11.73 4.90 -5.50
C LEU A 69 11.36 3.43 -5.27
N LEU A 70 10.43 2.89 -6.06
CA LEU A 70 10.07 1.48 -6.01
C LEU A 70 11.27 0.58 -6.28
N ARG A 71 12.08 0.89 -7.30
CA ARG A 71 13.30 0.14 -7.62
C ARG A 71 14.39 0.27 -6.56
N GLU A 72 14.54 1.45 -5.98
CA GLU A 72 15.56 1.70 -4.97
C GLU A 72 15.24 0.98 -3.65
N TRP A 73 13.96 0.92 -3.28
CA TRP A 73 13.54 0.35 -2.00
C TRP A 73 13.05 -1.09 -2.09
N SER A 74 12.95 -1.65 -3.30
CA SER A 74 12.58 -3.06 -3.48
C SER A 74 13.70 -3.97 -3.00
N GLU A 75 13.35 -4.89 -2.09
CA GLU A 75 14.17 -6.02 -1.68
C GLU A 75 13.57 -7.27 -2.33
N ILE A 76 14.05 -7.61 -3.54
CA ILE A 76 13.69 -8.83 -4.27
C ILE A 76 14.72 -9.92 -4.00
#